data_AF-A0A947EZC2-F1
#
_entry.id   AF-A0A947EZC2-F1
#
_cell.length_a   1.000
_cell.length_b   1.000
_cell.length_c   1.000
_cell.angle_alpha   90.00
_cell.angle_beta   90.00
_cell.angle_gamma   90.00
#
_symmetry.space_group_name_H-M   'P 1'
#
loop_
_entity.id
_entity.type
_entity.pdbx_description
1 polymer ?
#
loop_
_entity_poly.entity_id
_entity_poly.type
_entity_poly.pdbx_seq_one_letter_code
_entity_poly.pdbx_strand_id
1 'polypeptide(L)'
;MALGVDLDWRYECNEISIGEETKLILIGSDGVWEVENGSGEQFGKERVKEIFAAQNGSHPDIIVKNIIGKIAAFRGDTPQADDITLAVIKVG
;
A
#
# COMPACT_ATOMS: atom_id res chain seq x y z
N MET A 1 8.90 11.56 11.60
CA MET A 1 8.84 13.03 11.38
C MET A 1 8.77 13.31 9.88
N ALA A 2 7.93 14.24 9.45
CA ALA A 2 7.90 14.68 8.05
C ALA A 2 9.16 15.50 7.71
N LEU A 3 9.58 15.46 6.44
CA LEU A 3 10.76 16.18 5.98
C LEU A 3 10.58 17.70 6.12
N GLY A 4 11.61 18.39 6.62
CA GLY A 4 11.64 19.85 6.73
C GLY A 4 10.92 20.45 7.94
N VAL A 5 10.32 19.62 8.81
CA VAL A 5 9.67 20.09 10.06
C VAL A 5 10.70 20.33 11.17
N ASP A 6 11.66 19.42 11.29
CA ASP A 6 12.70 19.45 12.33
C ASP A 6 14.05 19.15 11.67
N LEU A 7 14.97 20.12 11.73
CA LEU A 7 16.30 20.03 11.13
C LEU A 7 17.25 19.13 11.91
N ASP A 8 16.94 18.86 13.19
CA ASP A 8 17.74 18.00 14.06
C ASP A 8 17.29 16.53 14.01
N TRP A 9 16.16 16.26 13.35
CA TRP A 9 15.63 14.90 13.23
C TRP A 9 16.56 14.00 12.39
N ARG A 10 16.88 12.83 12.92
CA ARG A 10 17.68 11.81 12.22
C ARG A 10 16.79 10.68 11.73
N TYR A 11 16.81 10.42 10.42
CA TYR A 11 16.13 9.28 9.84
C TYR A 11 16.94 8.00 10.03
N GLU A 12 16.26 6.91 10.34
CA GLU A 12 16.86 5.60 10.48
C GLU A 12 16.84 4.84 9.14
N CYS A 13 17.91 4.10 8.87
CA CYS A 13 17.95 3.17 7.76
C CYS A 13 17.44 1.81 8.23
N ASN A 14 16.54 1.21 7.46
CA ASN A 14 16.14 -0.18 7.61
C ASN A 14 16.64 -0.96 6.41
N GLU A 15 17.25 -2.11 6.65
CA GLU A 15 17.83 -2.97 5.62
C GLU A 15 17.23 -4.36 5.69
N ILE A 16 16.94 -4.94 4.52
CA ILE A 16 16.42 -6.30 4.39
C ILE A 16 17.22 -7.00 3.29
N SER A 17 17.92 -8.08 3.63
CA SER A 17 18.60 -8.92 2.65
C SER A 17 17.59 -9.65 1.77
N ILE A 18 17.78 -9.58 0.46
CA ILE A 18 17.00 -10.35 -0.51
C ILE A 18 17.80 -11.63 -0.79
N GLY A 19 17.28 -12.78 -0.33
CA GLY A 19 17.87 -14.09 -0.57
C GLY A 19 17.41 -14.68 -1.91
N GLU A 20 17.55 -16.00 -2.07
CA GLU A 20 17.09 -16.74 -3.27
C GLU A 20 15.56 -16.88 -3.35
N GLU A 21 14.85 -16.61 -2.25
CA GLU A 21 13.39 -16.63 -2.25
C GLU A 21 12.82 -15.38 -2.93
N THR A 22 11.81 -15.57 -3.77
CA THR A 22 11.05 -14.45 -4.35
C THR A 22 10.36 -13.65 -3.25
N LYS A 23 10.67 -12.36 -3.18
CA LYS A 23 10.02 -11.37 -2.31
C LYS A 23 9.09 -10.47 -3.12
N LEU A 24 7.96 -10.15 -2.50
CA LEU A 24 7.03 -9.14 -2.97
C LEU A 24 7.04 -7.97 -1.97
N ILE A 25 7.28 -6.77 -2.47
CA ILE A 25 7.32 -5.54 -1.68
C ILE A 25 6.21 -4.61 -2.17
N LEU A 26 5.39 -4.12 -1.25
CA LEU A 26 4.35 -3.13 -1.51
C LEU A 26 4.78 -1.80 -0.89
N ILE A 27 4.77 -0.73 -1.69
CA ILE A 27 4.99 0.65 -1.24
C ILE A 27 3.75 1.46 -1.61
N GLY A 28 3.23 2.27 -0.69
CA GLY A 28 2.11 3.14 -0.99
C GLY A 28 2.03 4.36 -0.07
N SER A 29 1.24 5.35 -0.49
CA SER A 29 0.83 6.48 0.33
C SER A 29 -0.29 6.11 1.30
N ASP A 30 -0.54 6.97 2.29
CA ASP A 30 -1.69 6.90 3.20
C ASP A 30 -3.04 6.93 2.51
N GLY A 31 -3.17 7.65 1.40
CA GLY A 31 -4.33 7.57 0.51
C GLY A 31 -4.73 6.14 0.12
N VAL A 32 -3.85 5.12 0.21
CA VAL A 32 -4.20 3.71 -0.02
C VAL A 32 -5.03 3.09 1.11
N TRP A 33 -4.70 3.38 2.37
CA TRP A 33 -5.33 2.74 3.54
C TRP A 33 -6.30 3.64 4.29
N GLU A 34 -6.31 4.95 4.04
CA GLU A 34 -7.23 5.92 4.64
C GLU A 34 -8.50 6.15 3.81
N VAL A 35 -8.68 5.44 2.70
CA VAL A 35 -9.92 5.52 1.89
C VAL A 35 -11.13 5.13 2.72
N GLU A 36 -12.14 5.98 2.75
CA GLU A 36 -13.40 5.72 3.44
C GLU A 36 -14.49 5.18 2.50
N ASN A 37 -15.37 4.36 3.05
CA ASN A 37 -16.63 3.98 2.39
C ASN A 37 -17.78 4.91 2.82
N GLY A 38 -18.99 4.66 2.33
CA GLY A 38 -20.16 5.49 2.61
C GLY A 38 -20.61 5.52 4.09
N SER A 39 -20.03 4.67 4.95
CA SER A 39 -20.24 4.69 6.40
C SER A 39 -19.14 5.43 7.18
N GLY A 40 -18.14 5.98 6.48
CA GLY A 40 -16.96 6.60 7.09
C GLY A 40 -15.94 5.59 7.62
N GLU A 41 -16.10 4.30 7.31
CA GLU A 41 -15.13 3.29 7.69
C GLU A 41 -13.93 3.34 6.74
N GLN A 42 -12.72 3.42 7.30
CA GLN A 42 -11.48 3.37 6.53
C GLN A 42 -11.17 1.95 6.01
N PHE A 43 -10.53 1.87 4.85
CA PHE A 43 -10.12 0.61 4.24
C PHE A 43 -9.16 -0.16 5.15
N GLY A 44 -8.17 0.53 5.71
CA GLY A 44 -7.24 0.02 6.70
C GLY A 44 -6.07 -0.79 6.12
N LYS A 45 -4.96 -0.83 6.86
CA LYS A 45 -3.74 -1.54 6.45
C LYS A 45 -3.93 -3.07 6.46
N GLU A 46 -4.80 -3.57 7.32
CA GLU A 46 -5.07 -5.00 7.49
C GLU A 46 -5.68 -5.61 6.23
N ARG A 47 -6.70 -4.96 5.64
CA ARG A 47 -7.30 -5.39 4.37
C ARG A 47 -6.28 -5.38 3.23
N VAL A 48 -5.43 -4.36 3.16
CA VAL A 48 -4.34 -4.29 2.16
C VAL A 48 -3.38 -5.46 2.32
N LYS A 49 -2.95 -5.77 3.56
CA LYS A 49 -2.05 -6.89 3.86
C LYS A 49 -2.69 -8.23 3.48
N GLU A 50 -3.96 -8.45 3.79
CA GLU A 50 -4.68 -9.68 3.45
C GLU A 50 -4.78 -9.87 1.93
N ILE A 51 -5.14 -8.81 1.19
CA ILE A 51 -5.21 -8.84 -0.27
C ILE A 51 -3.83 -9.15 -0.85
N PHE A 52 -2.80 -8.47 -0.37
CA PHE A 52 -1.43 -8.61 -0.86
C PHE A 52 -0.85 -10.01 -0.59
N ALA A 53 -1.08 -10.57 0.61
CA ALA A 53 -0.64 -11.91 0.98
C ALA A 53 -1.28 -13.00 0.10
N ALA A 54 -2.50 -12.77 -0.40
CA ALA A 54 -3.20 -13.70 -1.29
C ALA A 54 -2.66 -13.70 -2.73
N GLN A 55 -1.74 -12.80 -3.10
CA GLN A 55 -1.23 -12.67 -4.48
C GLN A 55 0.05 -13.46 -4.77
N ASN A 56 0.36 -14.51 -4.00
CA ASN A 56 1.60 -15.25 -4.22
C ASN A 56 1.70 -15.79 -5.66
N GLY A 57 2.83 -15.56 -6.32
CA GLY A 57 3.06 -15.96 -7.71
C GLY A 57 2.52 -15.00 -8.79
N SER A 58 1.62 -14.06 -8.46
CA SER A 58 1.09 -13.09 -9.42
C SER A 58 2.16 -12.15 -9.99
N HIS A 59 1.89 -11.60 -11.17
CA HIS A 59 2.68 -10.51 -11.75
C HIS A 59 2.37 -9.19 -11.03
N PRO A 60 3.36 -8.31 -10.75
CA PRO A 60 3.15 -7.04 -10.04
C PRO A 60 1.96 -6.21 -10.54
N ASP A 61 1.79 -6.07 -11.85
CA ASP A 61 0.67 -5.32 -12.44
C ASP A 61 -0.71 -5.87 -12.07
N ILE A 62 -0.82 -7.19 -11.91
CA ILE A 62 -2.07 -7.84 -11.48
C ILE A 62 -2.34 -7.52 -10.01
N ILE A 63 -1.29 -7.49 -9.19
CA ILE A 63 -1.38 -7.14 -7.77
C ILE A 63 -1.86 -5.70 -7.59
N VAL A 64 -1.25 -4.76 -8.32
CA VAL A 64 -1.66 -3.34 -8.31
C VAL A 64 -3.13 -3.21 -8.71
N LYS A 65 -3.53 -3.82 -9.84
CA LYS A 65 -4.93 -3.77 -10.32
C LYS A 65 -5.91 -4.36 -9.31
N ASN A 66 -5.54 -5.48 -8.67
CA ASN A 66 -6.39 -6.12 -7.66
C ASN A 66 -6.59 -5.24 -6.43
N ILE A 67 -5.51 -4.63 -5.91
CA ILE A 67 -5.59 -3.74 -4.75
C ILE A 67 -6.45 -2.51 -5.09
N ILE A 68 -6.16 -1.83 -6.21
CA ILE A 68 -6.92 -0.65 -6.65
C ILE A 68 -8.40 -0.99 -6.89
N GLY A 69 -8.69 -2.13 -7.52
CA GLY A 69 -10.06 -2.58 -7.74
C GLY A 69 -10.83 -2.85 -6.43
N LYS A 70 -10.16 -3.44 -5.43
CA LYS A 70 -10.76 -3.67 -4.10
C LYS A 70 -11.01 -2.37 -3.34
N ILE A 71 -10.09 -1.42 -3.41
CA ILE A 71 -10.26 -0.09 -2.84
C ILE A 71 -11.43 0.64 -3.49
N ALA A 72 -11.49 0.65 -4.83
CA ALA A 72 -12.60 1.29 -5.57
C ALA A 72 -13.95 0.65 -5.22
N ALA A 73 -14.02 -0.68 -5.13
CA ALA A 73 -15.24 -1.38 -4.74
C ALA A 73 -15.65 -1.09 -3.29
N PHE A 74 -14.69 -0.97 -2.37
CA PHE A 74 -14.96 -0.63 -0.97
C PHE A 74 -15.46 0.80 -0.82
N ARG A 75 -14.82 1.75 -1.50
CA ARG A 75 -15.19 3.18 -1.49
C ARG A 75 -16.61 3.39 -2.03
N GLY A 76 -16.97 2.65 -3.07
CA GLY A 76 -18.21 2.86 -3.83
C GLY A 76 -18.25 4.27 -4.42
N ASP A 77 -19.38 4.95 -4.25
CA ASP A 77 -19.60 6.32 -4.74
C ASP A 77 -19.00 7.42 -3.84
N THR A 78 -18.37 7.03 -2.73
CA THR A 78 -17.75 7.99 -1.81
C THR A 78 -16.61 8.73 -2.53
N PRO A 79 -16.52 10.07 -2.44
CA PRO A 79 -15.41 10.82 -3.03
C PRO A 79 -14.07 10.35 -2.48
N GLN A 80 -13.05 10.38 -3.33
CA GLN A 80 -11.69 10.16 -2.87
C GLN A 80 -11.20 11.40 -2.12
N ALA A 81 -10.72 11.22 -0.89
CA ALA A 81 -10.24 12.34 -0.08
C ALA A 81 -8.77 12.71 -0.37
N ASP A 82 -7.95 11.75 -0.82
CA ASP A 82 -6.50 11.93 -1.00
C ASP A 82 -5.96 11.09 -2.17
N ASP A 83 -4.77 11.41 -2.68
CA ASP A 83 -4.13 10.72 -3.81
C ASP A 83 -3.65 9.30 -3.43
N ILE A 84 -3.99 8.33 -4.29
CA ILE A 84 -3.54 6.94 -4.15
C ILE A 84 -2.28 6.74 -4.98
N THR A 85 -1.15 6.48 -4.31
CA THR A 85 0.09 6.02 -4.94
C THR A 85 0.42 4.60 -4.48
N LEU A 86 0.69 3.70 -5.42
CA LEU A 86 1.02 2.30 -5.13
C LEU A 86 2.10 1.78 -6.08
N ALA A 87 3.11 1.10 -5.53
CA ALA A 87 4.13 0.38 -6.27
C ALA A 87 4.30 -1.04 -5.72
N VAL A 88 4.39 -2.02 -6.62
CA VAL A 88 4.68 -3.41 -6.28
C VAL A 88 5.98 -3.82 -6.94
N ILE A 89 6.91 -4.33 -6.13
CA ILE A 89 8.21 -4.82 -6.59
C ILE A 89 8.25 -6.32 -6.34
N LYS A 90 8.66 -7.07 -7.37
CA LYS A 90 8.95 -8.51 -7.26
C LYS A 90 10.44 -8.70 -7.51
N VAL A 91 11.12 -9.35 -6.58
CA VAL A 91 12.57 -9.53 -6.62
C VAL A 91 12.95 -10.92 -6.10
N GLY A 92 13.88 -11.58 -6.77
CA GLY A 92 14.27 -12.98 -6.54
C GLY A 92 14.53 -13.68 -7.85
#